data_AF-A0A844Q777-F1
#
_entry.id   AF-A0A844Q777-F1
#
_cell.length_a   1.000
_cell.length_b   1.000
_cell.length_c   1.000
_cell.angle_alpha   90.00
_cell.angle_beta   90.00
_cell.angle_gamma   90.00
#
_symmetry.space_group_name_H-M   'P 1'
#
loop_
_entity.id
_entity.type
_entity.pdbx_description
1 polymer ?
#
loop_
_entity_poly.entity_id
_entity_poly.type
_entity_poly.pdbx_seq_one_letter_code
_entity_poly.pdbx_strand_id
1 'polypeptide(L)'
;MNGLIVRMNGSSYVIDAEPIRTLERHVSLDRRAAWPPYVRGLVNTEETWMPVIDVGFVLYGTKTDETASAYIVYDTVLWPVILLVERAERLVVIDPSELATKSMQLFSQVPYLPAAYRTEETLLPVIDVSSFVRSLDGIEEVIETIRRFIQREEEERKERARRQREEERALEEQRKESEQS
;
A
#
# COMPACT_ATOMS: atom_id res chain seq x y z
N MET A 1 -1.75 -22.11 1.66
CA MET A 1 -1.67 -20.64 1.81
C MET A 1 -2.85 -20.01 1.08
N ASN A 2 -3.30 -18.83 1.46
CA ASN A 2 -4.25 -18.08 0.64
C ASN A 2 -3.52 -17.26 -0.42
N GLY A 3 -4.15 -17.10 -1.59
CA GLY A 3 -3.68 -16.24 -2.67
C GLY A 3 -4.83 -15.44 -3.28
N LEU A 4 -4.54 -14.26 -3.81
CA LEU A 4 -5.47 -13.47 -4.61
C LEU A 4 -5.02 -13.51 -6.06
N ILE A 5 -5.87 -14.04 -6.95
CA ILE A 5 -5.63 -13.96 -8.38
C ILE A 5 -5.93 -12.55 -8.86
N VAL A 6 -4.96 -11.92 -9.51
CA VAL A 6 -5.05 -10.57 -10.07
C VAL A 6 -4.68 -10.55 -11.53
N ARG A 7 -5.18 -9.57 -12.27
CA ARG A 7 -4.77 -9.29 -13.65
C ARG A 7 -3.95 -8.03 -13.77
N MET A 8 -2.96 -8.12 -14.65
CA MET A 8 -2.02 -7.06 -14.96
C MET A 8 -1.53 -7.21 -16.41
N ASN A 9 -1.71 -6.16 -17.20
CA ASN A 9 -1.45 -6.10 -18.63
C ASN A 9 -1.97 -7.34 -19.39
N GLY A 10 -3.19 -7.76 -19.05
CA GLY A 10 -3.82 -8.95 -19.64
C GLY A 10 -3.36 -10.31 -19.10
N SER A 11 -2.25 -10.40 -18.34
CA SER A 11 -1.76 -11.63 -17.71
C SER A 11 -2.29 -11.80 -16.29
N SER A 12 -2.37 -13.05 -15.81
CA SER A 12 -2.83 -13.36 -14.46
C SER A 12 -1.66 -13.75 -13.54
N TYR A 13 -1.73 -13.29 -12.29
CA TYR A 13 -0.76 -13.54 -11.23
C TYR A 13 -1.47 -13.95 -9.95
N VAL A 14 -0.75 -14.61 -9.06
CA VAL A 14 -1.17 -14.81 -7.68
C VAL A 14 -0.39 -13.86 -6.78
N ILE A 15 -1.08 -13.09 -5.96
CA ILE A 15 -0.50 -12.34 -4.85
C ILE A 15 -0.69 -13.18 -3.58
N ASP A 16 0.37 -13.41 -2.80
CA ASP A 16 0.25 -14.05 -1.48
C ASP A 16 -0.74 -13.27 -0.60
N ALA A 17 -1.74 -13.89 0.05
CA ALA A 17 -2.95 -13.18 0.49
C ALA A 17 -3.12 -12.94 2.00
N GLU A 18 -2.05 -12.87 2.79
CA GLU A 18 -2.18 -12.87 4.26
C GLU A 18 -1.64 -11.60 4.94
N PRO A 19 -2.51 -10.73 5.50
CA PRO A 19 -3.93 -10.51 5.22
C PRO A 19 -4.15 -9.40 4.18
N ILE A 20 -4.63 -9.76 2.99
CA ILE A 20 -5.08 -8.79 1.98
C ILE A 20 -6.41 -8.16 2.39
N ARG A 21 -6.48 -6.82 2.37
CA ARG A 21 -7.75 -6.05 2.41
C ARG A 21 -7.93 -5.32 1.09
N THR A 22 -9.04 -5.52 0.38
CA THR A 22 -9.32 -4.76 -0.86
C THR A 22 -10.00 -3.44 -0.50
N LEU A 23 -9.55 -2.33 -1.08
CA LEU A 23 -10.21 -1.03 -0.96
C LEU A 23 -11.25 -0.84 -2.07
N GLU A 24 -12.35 -0.17 -1.73
CA GLU A 24 -13.33 0.28 -2.70
C GLU A 24 -12.73 1.36 -3.64
N ARG A 25 -13.27 1.42 -4.86
CA ARG A 25 -12.71 2.09 -6.05
C ARG A 25 -12.49 3.62 -5.93
N HIS A 26 -12.88 4.25 -4.83
CA HIS A 26 -12.93 5.71 -4.68
C HIS A 26 -11.86 6.21 -3.69
N VAL A 27 -10.59 6.01 -4.04
CA VAL A 27 -9.50 6.50 -3.22
C VAL A 27 -8.96 7.80 -3.80
N SER A 28 -9.03 8.89 -3.04
CA SER A 28 -8.43 10.17 -3.44
C SER A 28 -6.91 10.10 -3.27
N LEU A 29 -6.18 10.15 -4.37
CA LEU A 29 -4.72 10.13 -4.35
C LEU A 29 -4.15 11.52 -4.07
N ASP A 30 -3.32 11.63 -3.05
CA ASP A 30 -2.43 12.77 -2.88
C ASP A 30 -1.22 12.60 -3.82
N ARG A 31 -1.20 13.44 -4.86
CA ARG A 31 -0.19 13.41 -5.94
C ARG A 31 0.86 14.51 -5.80
N ARG A 32 1.31 14.82 -4.58
CA ARG A 32 2.46 15.72 -4.38
C ARG A 32 3.66 15.31 -5.24
N ALA A 33 4.34 16.29 -5.83
CA ALA A 33 5.37 16.07 -6.84
C ALA A 33 6.64 15.39 -6.28
N ALA A 34 7.36 14.68 -7.17
CA ALA A 34 8.65 14.00 -6.97
C ALA A 34 8.65 12.55 -6.45
N TRP A 35 7.54 11.83 -6.53
CA TRP A 35 7.58 10.37 -6.30
C TRP A 35 8.23 9.61 -7.46
N PRO A 36 8.86 8.45 -7.19
CA PRO A 36 9.26 7.52 -8.24
C PRO A 36 8.07 7.17 -9.16
N PRO A 37 8.28 6.93 -10.47
CA PRO A 37 7.19 6.73 -11.43
C PRO A 37 6.21 5.58 -11.11
N TYR A 38 6.64 4.60 -10.32
CA TYR A 38 5.82 3.49 -9.85
C TYR A 38 4.89 3.85 -8.69
N VAL A 39 5.05 5.02 -8.07
CA VAL A 39 4.17 5.51 -7.01
C VAL A 39 3.14 6.47 -7.62
N ARG A 40 1.86 6.10 -7.58
CA ARG A 40 0.76 6.92 -8.12
C ARG A 40 0.42 8.11 -7.23
N GLY A 41 0.72 7.99 -5.95
CA GLY A 41 0.39 8.95 -4.92
C GLY A 41 0.28 8.26 -3.58
N LEU A 42 -0.21 9.02 -2.61
CA LEU A 42 -0.46 8.53 -1.26
C LEU A 42 -1.96 8.49 -0.98
N VAL A 43 -2.34 7.57 -0.11
CA VAL A 43 -3.70 7.43 0.39
C VAL A 43 -3.65 7.53 1.89
N ASN A 44 -4.47 8.41 2.46
CA ASN A 44 -4.70 8.46 3.88
C ASN A 44 -5.85 7.52 4.22
N THR A 45 -5.59 6.46 4.98
CA THR A 45 -6.65 5.69 5.64
C THR A 45 -6.74 6.11 7.10
N GLU A 46 -7.75 5.64 7.83
CA GLU A 46 -7.82 5.88 9.28
C GLU A 46 -6.59 5.34 10.03
N GLU A 47 -5.90 4.35 9.46
CA GLU A 47 -4.76 3.67 10.08
C GLU A 47 -3.44 4.40 9.83
N THR A 48 -3.16 4.84 8.60
CA THR A 48 -1.91 5.53 8.23
C THR A 48 -1.95 6.07 6.79
N TRP A 49 -0.91 6.82 6.41
CA TRP A 49 -0.64 7.14 5.00
C TRP A 49 0.09 5.99 4.30
N MET A 50 -0.47 5.50 3.20
CA MET A 50 0.08 4.40 2.41
C MET A 50 0.42 4.86 0.99
N PRO A 51 1.58 4.45 0.45
CA PRO A 51 1.88 4.67 -0.96
C PRO A 51 1.07 3.71 -1.84
N VAL A 52 0.60 4.22 -2.98
CA VAL A 52 -0.05 3.43 -4.03
C VAL A 52 0.98 3.05 -5.07
N ILE A 53 1.31 1.76 -5.12
CA ILE A 53 2.28 1.17 -6.03
C ILE A 53 1.55 0.67 -7.29
N ASP A 54 1.89 1.22 -8.46
CA ASP A 54 1.41 0.78 -9.76
C ASP A 54 2.15 -0.49 -10.18
N VAL A 55 1.57 -1.65 -9.86
CA VAL A 55 2.24 -2.93 -10.11
C VAL A 55 2.38 -3.18 -11.61
N GLY A 56 1.41 -2.73 -12.42
CA GLY A 56 1.47 -2.81 -13.88
C GLY A 56 2.64 -2.01 -14.44
N PHE A 57 2.89 -0.82 -13.90
CA PHE A 57 4.06 -0.02 -14.27
C PHE A 57 5.37 -0.72 -13.89
N VAL A 58 5.46 -1.31 -12.70
CA VAL A 58 6.68 -2.00 -12.27
C VAL A 58 6.98 -3.21 -13.17
N LEU A 59 5.97 -4.03 -13.48
CA LEU A 59 6.19 -5.26 -14.26
C LEU A 59 6.32 -5.02 -15.77
N TYR A 60 5.64 -3.99 -16.30
CA TYR A 60 5.48 -3.81 -17.75
C TYR A 60 5.88 -2.41 -18.26
N GLY A 61 6.32 -1.50 -17.38
CA GLY A 61 6.63 -0.11 -17.74
C GLY A 61 5.41 0.71 -18.18
N THR A 62 4.20 0.14 -18.08
CA THR A 62 2.96 0.77 -18.55
C THR A 62 2.06 1.08 -17.38
N LYS A 63 1.63 2.34 -17.29
CA LYS A 63 0.77 2.82 -16.21
C LYS A 63 -0.59 2.12 -16.24
N THR A 64 -1.03 1.65 -15.08
CA THR A 64 -2.35 1.04 -14.92
C THR A 64 -3.45 2.11 -14.99
N ASP A 65 -4.58 1.80 -15.65
CA ASP A 65 -5.76 2.67 -15.70
C ASP A 65 -6.53 2.63 -14.38
N GLU A 66 -6.52 3.73 -13.63
CA GLU A 66 -7.15 3.84 -12.31
C GLU A 66 -8.69 3.64 -12.35
N THR A 67 -9.36 3.90 -13.46
CA THR A 67 -10.84 3.90 -13.54
C THR A 67 -11.45 2.50 -13.42
N ALA A 68 -10.72 1.49 -13.91
CA ALA A 68 -11.17 0.10 -13.93
C ALA A 68 -10.49 -0.78 -12.87
N SER A 69 -9.53 -0.23 -12.12
CA SER A 69 -8.57 -0.96 -11.30
C SER A 69 -9.07 -1.36 -9.91
N ALA A 70 -8.32 -2.29 -9.31
CA ALA A 70 -8.46 -2.70 -7.92
C ALA A 70 -7.29 -2.16 -7.09
N TYR A 71 -7.61 -1.75 -5.86
CA TYR A 71 -6.65 -1.29 -4.85
C TYR A 71 -6.58 -2.35 -3.76
N ILE A 72 -5.39 -2.91 -3.56
CA ILE A 72 -5.16 -4.02 -2.62
C ILE A 72 -4.24 -3.52 -1.52
N VAL A 73 -4.75 -3.38 -0.30
CA VAL A 73 -3.94 -3.07 0.88
C VAL A 73 -3.16 -4.31 1.28
N TYR A 74 -1.86 -4.12 1.46
CA TYR A 74 -0.93 -5.16 1.86
C TYR A 74 -0.01 -4.67 2.97
N ASP A 75 -0.01 -5.41 4.09
CA ASP A 75 0.90 -5.17 5.20
C ASP A 75 2.26 -5.81 4.86
N THR A 76 3.22 -5.00 4.43
CA THR A 76 4.61 -5.48 4.21
C THR A 76 5.45 -5.33 5.47
N VAL A 77 6.61 -6.00 5.47
CA VAL A 77 7.60 -5.85 6.54
C VAL A 77 8.13 -4.40 6.67
N LEU A 78 8.19 -3.64 5.56
CA LEU A 78 8.76 -2.29 5.57
C LEU A 78 7.74 -1.21 5.97
N TRP A 79 6.59 -1.24 5.32
CA TRP A 79 5.48 -0.29 5.48
C TRP A 79 4.22 -0.85 4.79
N PRO A 80 3.02 -0.61 5.31
CA PRO A 80 1.80 -0.99 4.60
C PRO A 80 1.70 -0.23 3.27
N VAL A 81 1.37 -0.93 2.19
CA VAL A 81 1.24 -0.36 0.84
C VAL A 81 -0.11 -0.67 0.25
N ILE A 82 -0.49 0.08 -0.78
CA ILE A 82 -1.62 -0.27 -1.63
C ILE A 82 -1.08 -0.65 -3.00
N LEU A 83 -1.39 -1.85 -3.45
CA LEU A 83 -1.09 -2.30 -4.80
C LEU A 83 -2.24 -1.90 -5.73
N LEU A 84 -1.91 -1.18 -6.80
CA LEU A 84 -2.82 -0.89 -7.90
C LEU A 84 -2.65 -1.96 -8.98
N VAL A 85 -3.70 -2.73 -9.21
CA VAL A 85 -3.77 -3.79 -10.23
C VAL A 85 -4.95 -3.55 -11.16
N GLU A 86 -4.92 -4.07 -12.39
CA GLU A 86 -6.04 -3.89 -13.33
C GLU A 86 -7.32 -4.53 -12.80
N ARG A 87 -7.21 -5.71 -12.18
CA ARG A 87 -8.37 -6.41 -11.63
C ARG A 87 -7.97 -7.38 -10.53
N ALA A 88 -8.73 -7.40 -9.45
CA ALA A 88 -8.74 -8.51 -8.50
C ALA A 88 -9.86 -9.48 -8.93
N GLU A 89 -9.53 -10.75 -9.15
CA GLU A 89 -10.48 -11.72 -9.71
C GLU A 89 -11.12 -12.57 -8.62
N ARG A 90 -10.31 -13.34 -7.88
CA ARG A 90 -10.81 -14.25 -6.84
C ARG A 90 -9.73 -14.62 -5.84
N LEU A 91 -10.16 -14.86 -4.60
CA LEU A 91 -9.34 -15.53 -3.60
C LEU A 91 -9.29 -17.03 -3.89
N VAL A 92 -8.12 -17.62 -3.67
CA VAL A 92 -7.87 -19.06 -3.80
C VAL A 92 -7.15 -19.58 -2.57
N VAL A 93 -7.46 -20.82 -2.20
CA VAL A 93 -6.66 -21.59 -1.25
C VAL A 93 -5.71 -22.44 -2.07
N ILE A 94 -4.42 -22.31 -1.81
CA ILE A 94 -3.35 -22.99 -2.55
C ILE A 94 -2.73 -24.04 -1.67
N ASP A 95 -2.78 -25.30 -2.12
CA ASP A 95 -2.05 -26.38 -1.49
C ASP A 95 -0.56 -26.29 -1.85
N PRO A 96 0.37 -26.52 -0.91
CA PRO A 96 1.80 -26.51 -1.20
C PRO A 96 2.24 -27.43 -2.34
N SER A 97 1.51 -28.53 -2.59
CA SER A 97 1.76 -29.45 -3.71
C SER A 97 1.41 -28.87 -5.08
N GLU A 98 0.57 -27.82 -5.13
CA GLU A 98 0.22 -27.09 -6.35
C GLU A 98 1.26 -26.02 -6.70
N LEU A 99 2.24 -25.77 -5.82
CA LEU A 99 3.32 -24.81 -6.05
C LEU A 99 4.50 -25.45 -6.78
N ALA A 100 4.79 -24.96 -7.98
CA ALA A 100 6.00 -25.29 -8.72
C ALA A 100 7.13 -24.32 -8.33
N THR A 101 8.09 -24.80 -7.53
CA THR A 101 9.20 -23.99 -6.97
C THR A 101 10.56 -24.22 -7.60
N LYS A 102 10.79 -25.38 -8.26
CA LYS A 102 12.16 -25.85 -8.57
C LYS A 102 12.51 -25.99 -10.07
N SER A 103 11.59 -25.72 -11.00
CA SER A 103 11.78 -26.08 -12.41
C SER A 103 11.98 -24.92 -13.39
N MET A 104 12.02 -23.66 -12.93
CA MET A 104 12.15 -22.51 -13.83
C MET A 104 13.35 -21.64 -13.45
N GLN A 105 14.42 -21.70 -14.26
CA GLN A 105 15.57 -20.77 -14.20
C GLN A 105 15.14 -19.29 -14.26
N LEU A 106 13.93 -19.00 -14.77
CA LEU A 106 13.35 -17.66 -14.74
C LEU A 106 13.08 -17.13 -13.32
N PHE A 107 12.66 -17.97 -12.37
CA PHE A 107 12.33 -17.50 -11.00
C PHE A 107 13.58 -17.16 -10.18
N SER A 108 14.72 -17.81 -10.44
CA SER A 108 15.97 -17.46 -9.77
C SER A 108 16.50 -16.07 -10.12
N GLN A 109 16.06 -15.49 -11.23
CA GLN A 109 16.49 -14.15 -11.68
C GLN A 109 15.59 -13.03 -11.14
N VAL A 110 14.42 -13.36 -10.59
CA VAL A 110 13.41 -12.39 -10.15
C VAL A 110 13.03 -12.71 -8.69
N PRO A 111 13.69 -12.08 -7.69
CA PRO A 111 13.60 -12.47 -6.29
C PRO A 111 12.19 -12.47 -5.69
N TYR A 112 11.27 -11.69 -6.26
CA TYR A 112 9.90 -11.57 -5.80
C TYR A 112 8.93 -12.58 -6.43
N LEU A 113 9.41 -13.49 -7.28
CA LEU A 113 8.63 -14.58 -7.87
C LEU A 113 9.10 -15.94 -7.34
N PRO A 114 8.78 -16.33 -6.09
CA PRO A 114 9.31 -17.54 -5.47
C PRO A 114 8.79 -18.85 -6.09
N ALA A 115 7.65 -18.82 -6.76
CA ALA A 115 6.97 -20.00 -7.27
C ALA A 115 5.98 -19.67 -8.39
N ALA A 116 5.41 -20.72 -8.99
CA ALA A 116 4.16 -20.62 -9.74
C ALA A 116 3.09 -21.53 -9.13
N TYR A 117 1.85 -21.04 -9.09
CA TYR A 117 0.66 -21.79 -8.74
C TYR A 117 0.13 -22.53 -9.97
N ARG A 118 0.02 -23.85 -9.86
CA ARG A 118 -0.54 -24.70 -10.91
C ARG A 118 -2.06 -24.74 -10.81
N THR A 119 -2.72 -24.14 -11.78
CA THR A 119 -4.16 -24.31 -12.02
C THR A 119 -4.40 -25.44 -13.02
N GLU A 120 -5.66 -25.81 -13.23
CA GLU A 120 -6.04 -26.76 -14.28
C GLU A 120 -5.70 -26.24 -15.70
N GLU A 121 -5.75 -24.93 -15.91
CA GLU A 121 -5.59 -24.30 -17.22
C GLU A 121 -4.14 -23.90 -17.51
N THR A 122 -3.41 -23.42 -16.50
CA THR A 122 -2.09 -22.80 -16.67
C THR A 122 -1.28 -22.69 -15.36
N LEU A 123 -0.03 -22.27 -15.46
CA LEU A 123 0.81 -21.84 -14.34
C LEU A 123 0.67 -20.33 -14.15
N LEU A 124 0.32 -19.91 -12.94
CA LEU A 124 0.26 -18.50 -12.56
C LEU A 124 1.47 -18.15 -11.69
N PRO A 125 2.32 -17.18 -12.06
CA PRO A 125 3.42 -16.74 -11.20
C PRO A 125 2.89 -16.21 -9.87
N VAL A 126 3.51 -16.62 -8.77
CA VAL A 126 3.21 -16.12 -7.42
C VAL A 126 4.14 -14.95 -7.13
N ILE A 127 3.59 -13.80 -6.76
CA ILE A 127 4.31 -12.62 -6.32
C ILE A 127 4.34 -12.64 -4.78
N ASP A 128 5.55 -12.62 -4.22
CA ASP A 128 5.77 -12.29 -2.80
C ASP A 128 5.82 -10.77 -2.67
N VAL A 129 4.75 -10.16 -2.14
CA VAL A 129 4.61 -8.69 -2.13
C VAL A 129 5.71 -8.03 -1.32
N SER A 130 6.09 -8.63 -0.20
CA SER A 130 7.13 -8.06 0.65
C SER A 130 8.47 -7.96 -0.07
N SER A 131 8.87 -8.99 -0.82
CA SER A 131 10.09 -8.99 -1.63
C SER A 131 9.95 -8.14 -2.88
N PHE A 132 8.76 -8.08 -3.47
CA PHE A 132 8.45 -7.18 -4.58
C PHE A 132 8.68 -5.73 -4.18
N VAL A 133 8.06 -5.28 -3.08
CA VAL A 133 8.19 -3.90 -2.59
C VAL A 133 9.64 -3.59 -2.22
N ARG A 134 10.36 -4.50 -1.55
CA ARG A 134 11.79 -4.35 -1.24
C ARG A 134 12.68 -4.23 -2.48
N SER A 135 12.25 -4.76 -3.62
CA SER A 135 13.02 -4.68 -4.86
C SER A 135 12.85 -3.37 -5.62
N LEU A 136 11.93 -2.49 -5.18
CA LEU A 136 11.66 -1.22 -5.82
C LEU A 136 12.74 -0.19 -5.47
N ASP A 137 13.39 0.33 -6.50
CA ASP A 137 14.43 1.35 -6.36
C ASP A 137 13.87 2.64 -5.72
N GLY A 138 14.46 3.07 -4.61
CA GLY A 138 14.07 4.30 -3.91
C GLY A 138 12.87 4.17 -2.97
N ILE A 139 12.37 2.95 -2.69
CA ILE A 139 11.18 2.75 -1.85
C ILE A 139 11.39 3.16 -0.39
N GLU A 140 12.60 2.98 0.12
CA GLU A 140 12.94 3.30 1.51
C GLU A 140 12.90 4.82 1.74
N GLU A 141 13.36 5.61 0.77
CA GLU A 141 13.26 7.07 0.77
C GLU A 141 11.82 7.56 0.66
N VAL A 142 10.98 6.87 -0.13
CA VAL A 142 9.54 7.15 -0.19
C VAL A 142 8.92 6.94 1.20
N ILE A 143 9.17 5.79 1.83
CA ILE A 143 8.64 5.46 3.16
C ILE A 143 9.11 6.48 4.20
N GLU A 144 10.39 6.85 4.18
CA GLU A 144 10.94 7.81 5.12
C GLU A 144 10.34 9.22 4.92
N THR A 145 10.06 9.59 3.68
CA THR A 145 9.36 10.85 3.37
C THR A 145 7.92 10.84 3.91
N ILE A 146 7.22 9.72 3.80
CA ILE A 146 5.88 9.53 4.36
C ILE A 146 5.93 9.62 5.90
N ARG A 147 6.87 8.93 6.55
CA ARG A 147 7.04 8.97 8.02
C ARG A 147 7.27 10.39 8.53
N ARG A 148 8.18 11.13 7.91
CA ARG A 148 8.44 12.55 8.26
C ARG A 148 7.24 13.46 8.01
N PHE A 149 6.40 13.14 7.03
CA PHE A 149 5.15 13.86 6.82
C PHE A 149 4.15 13.60 7.95
N ILE A 150 3.92 12.33 8.31
CA ILE A 150 3.02 11.95 9.41
C ILE A 150 3.45 12.59 10.74
N GLN A 151 4.74 12.50 11.08
CA GLN A 151 5.28 13.05 12.32
C GLN A 151 5.04 14.56 12.44
N ARG A 152 5.29 15.32 11.36
CA ARG A 152 5.05 16.77 11.34
C ARG A 152 3.58 17.11 11.54
N GLU A 153 2.67 16.42 10.86
CA GLU A 153 1.23 16.62 11.02
C GLU A 153 0.76 16.35 12.46
N GLU A 154 1.30 15.31 13.10
CA GLU A 154 0.99 15.00 14.51
C GLU A 154 1.51 16.06 15.48
N GLU A 155 2.74 16.53 15.29
CA GLU A 155 3.35 17.57 16.13
C GLU A 155 2.55 18.87 16.05
N GLU A 156 2.20 19.31 14.83
CA GLU A 156 1.37 20.49 14.64
C GLU A 156 -0.01 20.33 15.25
N ARG A 157 -0.63 19.15 15.14
CA ARG A 157 -1.94 18.88 15.75
C ARG A 157 -1.87 18.95 17.28
N LYS A 158 -0.82 18.39 17.89
CA LYS A 158 -0.59 18.46 19.34
C LYS A 158 -0.37 19.90 19.80
N GLU A 159 0.39 20.68 19.04
CA GLU A 159 0.64 22.09 19.37
C GLU A 159 -0.64 22.93 19.25
N ARG A 160 -1.42 22.76 18.18
CA ARG A 160 -2.73 23.41 18.01
C ARG A 160 -3.68 23.10 19.17
N ALA A 161 -3.76 21.84 19.58
CA ALA A 161 -4.59 21.42 20.72
C ALA A 161 -4.09 21.98 22.07
N ARG A 162 -2.76 22.12 22.26
CA ARG A 162 -2.21 22.74 23.46
C ARG A 162 -2.57 24.22 23.55
N ARG A 163 -2.38 24.98 22.46
CA ARG A 163 -2.71 26.41 22.40
C ARG A 163 -4.18 26.67 22.69
N GLN A 164 -5.08 25.88 22.10
CA GLN A 164 -6.53 26.00 22.35
C GLN A 164 -6.89 25.80 23.84
N ARG A 165 -6.29 24.80 24.51
CA ARG A 165 -6.54 24.55 25.93
C ARG A 165 -6.00 25.65 26.84
N GLU A 166 -4.87 26.25 26.48
CA GLU A 166 -4.28 27.37 27.22
C GLU A 166 -5.17 28.63 27.08
N GLU A 167 -5.64 28.91 25.86
CA GLU A 167 -6.59 30.01 25.59
C GLU A 167 -7.92 29.84 26.33
N GLU A 168 -8.50 28.63 26.33
CA GLU A 168 -9.74 28.33 27.07
C GLU A 168 -9.59 28.55 28.58
N ARG A 169 -8.47 28.10 29.17
CA ARG A 169 -8.18 28.30 30.60
C ARG A 169 -8.04 29.77 30.96
N ALA A 170 -7.30 30.54 30.17
CA ALA A 170 -7.12 31.97 30.40
C ALA A 170 -8.46 32.73 30.32
N LEU A 171 -9.35 32.34 29.40
CA LEU A 171 -10.68 32.94 29.27
C LEU A 171 -11.60 32.59 30.45
N GLU A 172 -11.51 31.37 30.98
CA GLU A 172 -12.27 30.93 32.15
C GLU A 172 -11.83 31.64 33.43
N GLU A 173 -10.52 31.85 33.60
CA GLU A 173 -9.95 32.63 34.70
C GLU A 173 -10.42 34.10 34.65
N GLN A 174 -10.37 34.74 33.47
CA GLN A 174 -10.89 36.10 33.30
C GLN A 174 -12.39 36.23 33.60
N ARG A 175 -13.20 35.24 33.23
CA ARG A 175 -14.63 35.23 33.57
C ARG A 175 -14.86 35.14 35.08
N LYS A 176 -14.15 34.24 35.76
CA LYS A 176 -14.25 34.09 37.23
C LYS A 176 -13.84 35.37 37.96
N GLU A 177 -12.83 36.07 37.49
CA GLU A 177 -12.41 37.36 38.06
C GLU A 177 -13.44 38.46 37.82
N SER A 178 -14.08 38.48 36.64
CA SER A 178 -15.14 39.45 36.31
C SER A 178 -16.46 39.23 37.04
N GLU A 179 -16.76 37.99 37.47
CA GLU A 179 -17.95 37.65 38.25
C GLU A 179 -17.78 37.90 39.76
N GLN A 180 -16.54 38.11 40.22
CA GLN A 180 -16.21 38.39 41.63
C GLN A 180 -15.97 39.89 41.93
N SER A 181 -16.02 40.75 40.91
CA SER A 181 -15.96 42.23 41.02
C SER A 181 -17.33 42.86 40.84
#